data_AF-A0A7J6Q9R9-F1
#
_entry.id   AF-A0A7J6Q9R9-F1
#
_cell.length_a   1.000
_cell.length_b   1.000
_cell.length_c   1.000
_cell.angle_alpha   90.00
_cell.angle_beta   90.00
_cell.angle_gamma   90.00
#
_symmetry.space_group_name_H-M   'P 1'
#
loop_
_entity.id
_entity.type
_entity.pdbx_description
1 polymer ?
#
loop_
_entity_poly.entity_id
_entity_poly.type
_entity_poly.pdbx_seq_one_letter_code
_entity_poly.pdbx_strand_id
1 'polypeptide(L)'
;MGKSKQPKVAVKKAENDIYKPVLRPKNEGESIKVAEGVIRRRDRNLKALAARQRRVKEQKLEKKRLGKAAKMISANSLVVKARERLMDRRRAKVTKQKNKRMAVLGDVVPGRIFLVVRNDRRSPSATVLKALRKMGLRKYGHAMFLEDTLENRELLRICETFVYYGVPSPKAISDLLHKKAYI
;
A
#
# COMPACT_ATOMS: atom_id res chain seq x y z
N MET A 1 -12.71 -50.80 8.67
CA MET A 1 -13.62 -50.10 7.73
C MET A 1 -12.82 -49.05 6.95
N GLY A 2 -12.41 -49.40 5.73
CA GLY A 2 -11.53 -48.59 4.89
C GLY A 2 -12.28 -47.45 4.20
N LYS A 3 -11.76 -46.22 4.30
CA LYS A 3 -12.26 -45.07 3.53
C LYS A 3 -11.66 -45.13 2.12
N SER A 4 -12.51 -45.42 1.14
CA SER A 4 -12.17 -45.38 -0.29
C SER A 4 -11.80 -43.95 -0.70
N LYS A 5 -10.57 -43.77 -1.18
CA LYS A 5 -10.15 -42.54 -1.86
C LYS A 5 -10.76 -42.55 -3.25
N GLN A 6 -11.69 -41.63 -3.53
CA GLN A 6 -12.14 -41.39 -4.90
C GLN A 6 -10.96 -40.86 -5.75
N PRO A 7 -10.80 -41.32 -7.01
CA PRO A 7 -9.77 -40.82 -7.89
C PRO A 7 -10.08 -39.37 -8.30
N LYS A 8 -9.08 -38.50 -8.23
CA LYS A 8 -9.15 -37.15 -8.80
C LYS A 8 -9.28 -37.29 -10.33
N VAL A 9 -10.48 -37.08 -10.83
CA VAL A 9 -10.76 -36.98 -12.26
C VAL A 9 -9.90 -35.86 -12.83
N ALA A 10 -8.96 -36.23 -13.70
CA ALA A 10 -8.20 -35.28 -14.48
C ALA A 10 -9.20 -34.50 -15.34
N VAL A 11 -9.37 -33.21 -15.04
CA VAL A 11 -10.12 -32.28 -15.89
C VAL A 11 -9.37 -32.21 -17.21
N LYS A 12 -9.83 -33.00 -18.18
CA LYS A 12 -9.39 -32.95 -19.57
C LYS A 12 -9.57 -31.50 -20.02
N LYS A 13 -8.48 -30.87 -20.48
CA LYS A 13 -8.54 -29.65 -21.30
C LYS A 13 -9.16 -30.02 -22.65
N ALA A 14 -10.46 -30.26 -22.66
CA ALA A 14 -11.27 -30.24 -23.86
C ALA A 14 -12.06 -28.91 -23.83
N GLU A 15 -12.37 -28.37 -25.00
CA GLU A 15 -13.23 -27.21 -25.23
C GLU A 15 -12.54 -25.83 -25.11
N ASN A 16 -11.75 -25.49 -26.13
CA ASN A 16 -11.65 -24.10 -26.60
C ASN A 16 -11.36 -23.99 -28.11
N ASP A 17 -11.53 -25.07 -28.88
CA ASP A 17 -11.35 -25.04 -30.33
C ASP A 17 -12.61 -24.60 -31.10
N ILE A 18 -13.75 -24.38 -30.42
CA ILE A 18 -15.04 -24.04 -31.04
C ILE A 18 -15.11 -22.56 -31.48
N TYR A 19 -14.22 -21.70 -30.96
CA TYR A 19 -14.18 -20.27 -31.31
C TYR A 19 -12.93 -19.89 -32.13
N LYS A 20 -12.53 -20.72 -33.11
CA LYS A 20 -11.60 -20.23 -34.13
C LYS A 20 -12.38 -19.29 -35.06
N PRO A 21 -12.08 -17.98 -35.09
CA PRO A 21 -12.81 -17.06 -35.95
C PRO A 21 -12.64 -17.49 -37.41
N VAL A 22 -13.76 -17.78 -38.07
CA VAL A 22 -13.79 -18.08 -39.50
C VAL A 22 -13.30 -16.83 -40.23
N LEU A 23 -12.18 -16.97 -40.95
CA LEU A 23 -11.55 -15.91 -41.73
C LEU A 23 -12.49 -15.44 -42.84
N ARG A 24 -13.09 -14.26 -42.65
CA ARG A 24 -13.80 -13.55 -43.73
C ARG A 24 -12.95 -12.34 -44.15
N PRO A 25 -12.69 -12.16 -45.45
CA PRO A 25 -12.11 -10.92 -45.96
C PRO A 25 -12.99 -9.74 -45.57
N LYS A 26 -12.39 -8.59 -45.25
CA LYS A 26 -13.17 -7.40 -44.85
C LYS A 26 -13.82 -6.72 -46.07
N ASN A 27 -13.24 -6.92 -47.25
CA ASN A 27 -13.71 -6.41 -48.53
C ASN A 27 -13.85 -7.56 -49.55
N GLU A 28 -14.88 -7.51 -50.39
CA GLU A 28 -15.07 -8.47 -51.48
C GLU A 28 -13.93 -8.30 -52.52
N GLY A 29 -13.14 -9.36 -52.75
CA GLY A 29 -11.99 -9.35 -53.68
C GLY A 29 -10.60 -9.43 -53.02
N GLU A 30 -10.48 -9.37 -51.70
CA GLU A 30 -9.22 -9.64 -51.01
C GLU A 30 -8.90 -11.14 -51.01
N SER A 31 -7.68 -11.52 -51.45
CA SER A 31 -7.28 -12.94 -51.45
C SER A 31 -7.31 -13.52 -50.03
N ILE A 32 -7.95 -14.68 -49.85
CA ILE A 32 -8.08 -15.41 -48.57
C ILE A 32 -6.71 -15.56 -47.86
N LYS A 33 -5.62 -15.66 -48.64
CA LYS A 33 -4.23 -15.72 -48.16
C LYS A 33 -3.77 -14.47 -47.39
N VAL A 34 -4.27 -13.27 -47.74
CA VAL A 34 -3.95 -12.02 -47.04
C VAL A 34 -4.60 -12.01 -45.67
N ALA A 35 -5.87 -12.42 -45.58
CA ALA A 35 -6.59 -12.52 -44.30
C ALA A 35 -5.91 -13.53 -43.34
N GLU A 36 -5.50 -14.70 -43.86
CA GLU A 36 -4.71 -15.68 -43.10
C GLU A 36 -3.38 -15.10 -42.60
N GLY A 37 -2.67 -14.35 -43.45
CA GLY A 37 -1.41 -13.69 -43.09
C GLY A 37 -1.58 -12.67 -41.96
N VAL A 38 -2.68 -11.92 -41.94
CA VAL A 38 -3.01 -10.94 -40.90
C VAL A 38 -3.31 -11.63 -39.57
N ILE A 39 -4.11 -12.70 -39.56
CA ILE A 39 -4.38 -13.45 -38.32
C ILE A 39 -3.11 -14.10 -37.77
N ARG A 40 -2.29 -14.75 -38.63
CA ARG A 40 -1.00 -15.31 -38.21
C ARG A 40 -0.06 -14.27 -37.63
N ARG A 41 -0.08 -13.02 -38.13
CA ARG A 41 0.72 -11.91 -37.57
C ARG A 41 0.17 -11.47 -36.21
N ARG A 42 -1.16 -11.37 -36.06
CA ARG A 42 -1.82 -11.03 -34.80
C ARG A 42 -1.53 -12.05 -33.69
N ASP A 43 -1.62 -13.34 -34.01
CA ASP A 43 -1.33 -14.41 -33.06
C ASP A 43 0.14 -14.42 -32.62
N ARG A 44 1.07 -14.18 -33.55
CA ARG A 44 2.49 -14.01 -33.23
C ARG A 44 2.72 -12.82 -32.32
N ASN A 45 2.07 -11.69 -32.57
CA ASN A 45 2.17 -10.48 -31.75
C ASN A 45 1.59 -10.71 -30.34
N LEU A 46 0.46 -11.39 -30.21
CA LEU A 46 -0.14 -11.74 -28.92
C LEU A 46 0.75 -12.69 -28.12
N LYS A 47 1.33 -13.71 -28.76
CA LYS A 47 2.30 -14.62 -28.13
C LYS A 47 3.56 -13.88 -27.69
N ALA A 48 4.09 -12.98 -28.52
CA ALA A 48 5.25 -12.16 -28.20
C ALA A 48 4.96 -11.18 -27.03
N LEU A 49 3.78 -10.56 -27.01
CA LEU A 49 3.34 -9.69 -25.93
C LEU A 49 3.22 -10.48 -24.61
N ALA A 50 2.58 -11.65 -24.63
CA ALA A 50 2.46 -12.52 -23.47
C ALA A 50 3.83 -12.99 -22.95
N ALA A 51 4.74 -13.37 -23.84
CA ALA A 51 6.11 -13.74 -23.49
C ALA A 51 6.89 -12.56 -22.86
N ARG A 52 6.74 -11.35 -23.42
CA ARG A 52 7.35 -10.13 -22.88
C ARG A 52 6.80 -9.81 -21.49
N GLN A 53 5.48 -9.91 -21.29
CA GLN A 53 4.85 -9.68 -19.99
C GLN A 53 5.34 -10.68 -18.93
N ARG A 54 5.50 -11.97 -19.30
CA ARG A 54 6.07 -13.00 -18.43
C ARG A 54 7.51 -12.67 -18.02
N ARG A 55 8.38 -12.35 -18.99
CA ARG A 55 9.76 -11.93 -18.72
C ARG A 55 9.84 -10.71 -17.81
N VAL A 56 9.03 -9.68 -18.06
CA VAL A 56 8.98 -8.48 -17.21
C VAL A 56 8.52 -8.82 -15.79
N LYS A 57 7.54 -9.72 -15.64
CA LYS A 57 7.06 -10.17 -14.34
C LYS A 57 8.14 -10.97 -13.59
N GLU A 58 8.81 -11.89 -14.27
CA GLU A 58 9.94 -12.68 -13.74
C GLU A 58 11.09 -11.78 -13.31
N GLN A 59 11.54 -10.85 -14.16
CA GLN A 59 12.56 -9.87 -13.81
C GLN A 59 12.17 -9.00 -12.60
N LYS A 60 10.89 -8.59 -12.50
CA LYS A 60 10.39 -7.85 -11.31
C LYS A 60 10.41 -8.72 -10.05
N LEU A 61 10.10 -10.01 -10.17
CA LEU A 61 10.15 -10.98 -9.07
C LEU A 61 11.58 -11.25 -8.63
N GLU A 62 12.51 -11.45 -9.57
CA GLU A 62 13.94 -11.66 -9.31
C GLU A 62 14.56 -10.43 -8.68
N LYS A 63 14.33 -9.22 -9.20
CA LYS A 63 14.78 -7.98 -8.57
C LYS A 63 14.27 -7.84 -7.14
N LYS A 64 13.02 -8.25 -6.87
CA LYS A 64 12.46 -8.27 -5.51
C LYS A 64 13.09 -9.35 -4.62
N ARG A 65 13.45 -10.51 -5.17
CA ARG A 65 14.12 -11.61 -4.45
C ARG A 65 15.56 -11.25 -4.11
N LEU A 66 16.34 -10.87 -5.12
CA LEU A 66 17.74 -10.45 -4.99
C LEU A 66 17.87 -9.21 -4.10
N GLY A 67 17.02 -8.20 -4.29
CA GLY A 67 17.03 -6.99 -3.46
C GLY A 67 16.65 -7.22 -1.99
N LYS A 68 15.95 -8.32 -1.68
CA LYS A 68 15.64 -8.74 -0.30
C LYS A 68 16.73 -9.63 0.30
N ALA A 69 17.30 -10.54 -0.49
CA ALA A 69 18.32 -11.48 -0.04
C ALA A 69 19.71 -10.81 0.14
N ALA A 70 20.02 -9.76 -0.63
CA ALA A 70 21.37 -9.18 -0.69
C ALA A 70 21.56 -7.89 0.11
N LYS A 71 20.54 -7.37 0.79
CA LYS A 71 20.72 -6.12 1.54
C LYS A 71 21.37 -6.43 2.89
N MET A 72 22.69 -6.58 2.89
CA MET A 72 23.48 -6.62 4.12
C MET A 72 23.18 -5.34 4.92
N ILE A 73 22.51 -5.51 6.06
CA ILE A 73 22.18 -4.40 6.96
C ILE A 73 23.34 -4.27 7.94
N SER A 74 23.92 -3.08 8.05
CA SER A 74 24.95 -2.80 9.05
C SER A 74 24.43 -3.08 10.47
N ALA A 75 25.22 -3.80 11.27
CA ALA A 75 24.91 -4.09 12.67
C ALA A 75 24.64 -2.80 13.47
N ASN A 76 25.41 -1.74 13.21
CA ASN A 76 25.22 -0.43 13.83
C ASN A 76 23.82 0.13 13.58
N SER A 77 23.29 -0.05 12.37
CA SER A 77 21.94 0.42 12.05
C SER A 77 20.85 -0.33 12.84
N LEU A 78 21.07 -1.60 13.18
CA LEU A 78 20.16 -2.37 14.02
C LEU A 78 20.21 -1.89 15.47
N VAL A 79 21.41 -1.64 15.99
CA VAL A 79 21.62 -1.12 17.35
C VAL A 79 20.97 0.25 17.51
N VAL A 80 21.20 1.17 16.58
CA VAL A 80 20.57 2.51 16.60
C VAL A 80 19.04 2.39 16.59
N LYS A 81 18.46 1.58 15.69
CA LYS A 81 17.01 1.35 15.64
C LYS A 81 16.47 0.77 16.95
N ALA A 82 17.21 -0.17 17.57
CA ALA A 82 16.80 -0.77 18.84
C ALA A 82 16.80 0.27 19.96
N ARG A 83 17.85 1.10 20.05
CA ARG A 83 17.96 2.19 21.03
C ARG A 83 16.84 3.22 20.84
N GLU A 84 16.58 3.66 19.62
CA GLU A 84 15.49 4.58 19.29
C GLU A 84 14.14 4.03 19.75
N ARG A 85 13.82 2.78 19.38
CA ARG A 85 12.57 2.12 19.78
C ARG A 85 12.45 1.96 21.30
N LEU A 86 13.55 1.70 22.00
CA LEU A 86 13.56 1.57 23.45
C LEU A 86 13.25 2.91 24.12
N MET A 87 13.90 3.99 23.68
CA MET A 87 13.65 5.35 24.17
C MET A 87 12.20 5.76 23.91
N ASP A 88 11.69 5.41 22.74
CA ASP A 88 10.33 5.72 22.33
C ASP A 88 9.28 4.94 23.16
N ARG A 89 9.54 3.65 23.43
CA ARG A 89 8.72 2.84 24.33
C ARG A 89 8.70 3.42 25.75
N ARG A 90 9.85 3.90 26.25
CA ARG A 90 9.95 4.56 27.57
C ARG A 90 9.11 5.84 27.59
N ARG A 91 9.21 6.68 26.56
CA ARG A 91 8.38 7.90 26.42
C ARG A 91 6.89 7.57 26.44
N ALA A 92 6.45 6.62 25.62
CA ALA A 92 5.05 6.21 25.57
C ALA A 92 4.53 5.71 26.94
N LYS A 93 5.37 5.00 27.72
CA LYS A 93 5.03 4.57 29.09
C LYS A 93 4.87 5.78 30.02
N VAL A 94 5.80 6.74 29.98
CA VAL A 94 5.75 7.97 30.80
C VAL A 94 4.52 8.81 30.43
N THR A 95 4.26 9.02 29.13
CA THR A 95 3.08 9.75 28.67
C THR A 95 1.79 9.07 29.15
N LYS A 96 1.69 7.74 29.06
CA LYS A 96 0.54 7.00 29.58
C LYS A 96 0.35 7.17 31.10
N GLN A 97 1.43 7.21 31.87
CA GLN A 97 1.38 7.44 33.32
C GLN A 97 1.00 8.89 33.68
N LYS A 98 1.56 9.87 32.96
CA LYS A 98 1.17 11.29 33.11
C LYS A 98 -0.30 11.49 32.77
N ASN A 99 -0.82 10.82 31.75
CA ASN A 99 -2.22 10.91 31.36
C ASN A 99 -3.19 10.40 32.43
N LYS A 100 -2.80 9.39 33.24
CA LYS A 100 -3.61 8.98 34.41
C LYS A 100 -3.71 10.07 35.47
N ARG A 101 -2.75 11.00 35.50
CA ARG A 101 -2.66 12.10 36.46
C ARG A 101 -3.11 13.44 35.89
N MET A 102 -3.36 13.53 34.59
CA MET A 102 -3.63 14.79 33.90
C MET A 102 -4.87 14.69 33.01
N ALA A 103 -5.99 15.13 33.57
CA ALA A 103 -7.16 15.64 32.87
C ALA A 103 -6.85 16.97 32.15
N VAL A 104 -5.83 17.00 31.30
CA VAL A 104 -5.35 18.26 30.65
C VAL A 104 -5.37 18.11 29.14
N LEU A 105 -6.52 17.72 28.64
CA LEU A 105 -6.99 18.16 27.35
C LEU A 105 -8.19 18.99 27.75
N GLY A 106 -8.07 20.32 27.73
CA GLY A 106 -9.21 21.20 28.00
C GLY A 106 -10.40 20.79 27.15
N ASP A 107 -11.59 21.27 27.46
CA ASP A 107 -12.84 20.72 26.94
C ASP A 107 -12.79 20.46 25.42
N VAL A 108 -13.33 19.30 25.03
CA VAL A 108 -13.45 18.94 23.62
C VAL A 108 -14.32 19.99 22.96
N VAL A 109 -13.77 20.71 21.99
CA VAL A 109 -14.53 21.75 21.28
C VAL A 109 -15.16 21.10 20.06
N PRO A 110 -16.49 20.93 20.03
CA PRO A 110 -17.16 20.31 18.90
C PRO A 110 -16.91 21.13 17.62
N GLY A 111 -16.66 20.44 16.51
CA GLY A 111 -16.40 21.07 15.21
C GLY A 111 -14.97 21.56 14.99
N ARG A 112 -14.08 21.47 16.00
CA ARG A 112 -12.65 21.73 15.78
C ARG A 112 -12.02 20.58 14.99
N ILE A 113 -11.17 20.92 14.03
CA ILE A 113 -10.44 19.96 13.19
C ILE A 113 -8.95 20.22 13.37
N PHE A 114 -8.19 19.14 13.52
CA PHE A 114 -6.73 19.15 13.48
C PHE A 114 -6.24 18.74 12.10
N LEU A 115 -5.29 19.50 11.57
CA LEU A 115 -4.45 19.06 10.47
C LEU A 115 -3.23 18.36 11.07
N VAL A 116 -3.00 17.13 10.62
CA VAL A 116 -2.02 16.22 11.20
C VAL A 116 -1.06 15.73 10.12
N VAL A 117 0.23 15.99 10.26
CA VAL A 117 1.25 15.69 9.25
C VAL A 117 2.33 14.77 9.82
N ARG A 118 2.67 13.72 9.07
CA ARG A 118 3.70 12.76 9.48
C ARG A 118 5.12 13.32 9.31
N ASN A 119 5.85 13.46 10.41
CA ASN A 119 7.27 13.82 10.43
C ASN A 119 8.17 12.68 9.90
N ASP A 120 9.39 13.00 9.44
CA ASP A 120 10.40 12.05 8.92
C ASP A 120 11.14 11.26 10.02
N ARG A 121 10.70 11.36 11.28
CA ARG A 121 11.31 10.61 12.37
C ARG A 121 11.17 9.10 12.15
N ARG A 122 12.32 8.42 12.19
CA ARG A 122 12.47 6.99 11.90
C ARG A 122 12.21 6.13 13.14
N SER A 123 12.04 4.84 12.89
CA SER A 123 11.99 3.77 13.93
C SER A 123 10.94 3.94 15.04
N PRO A 124 9.65 4.18 14.71
CA PRO A 124 8.61 4.24 15.74
C PRO A 124 8.52 2.91 16.50
N SER A 125 8.19 3.00 17.79
CA SER A 125 7.80 1.83 18.58
C SER A 125 6.55 1.16 18.00
N ALA A 126 6.33 -0.14 18.30
CA ALA A 126 5.21 -0.89 17.74
C ALA A 126 3.83 -0.29 18.10
N THR A 127 3.71 0.32 19.28
CA THR A 127 2.52 1.02 19.75
C THR A 127 2.25 2.27 18.92
N VAL A 128 3.26 3.11 18.72
CA VAL A 128 3.17 4.30 17.88
C VAL A 128 2.85 3.91 16.43
N LEU A 129 3.48 2.87 15.89
CA LEU A 129 3.20 2.41 14.53
C LEU A 129 1.76 1.91 14.34
N LYS A 130 1.12 1.37 15.37
CA LYS A 130 -0.31 1.03 15.35
C LYS A 130 -1.17 2.29 15.36
N ALA A 131 -0.85 3.27 16.21
CA ALA A 131 -1.58 4.54 16.30
C ALA A 131 -1.48 5.36 14.99
N LEU A 132 -0.29 5.47 14.40
CA LEU A 132 -0.07 6.09 13.10
C LEU A 132 -0.88 5.42 11.98
N ARG A 133 -0.99 4.08 12.01
CA ARG A 133 -1.81 3.32 11.06
C ARG A 133 -3.30 3.57 11.26
N LYS A 134 -3.77 3.68 12.51
CA LYS A 134 -5.18 4.02 12.83
C LYS A 134 -5.53 5.40 12.28
N MET A 135 -4.62 6.38 12.39
CA MET A 135 -4.82 7.73 11.84
C MET A 135 -4.60 7.85 10.31
N GLY A 136 -4.23 6.77 9.61
CA GLY A 136 -3.96 6.81 8.16
C GLY A 136 -2.58 7.36 7.75
N LEU A 137 -1.72 7.72 8.70
CA LEU A 137 -0.39 8.33 8.47
C LEU A 137 0.70 7.28 8.19
N ARG A 138 0.60 6.61 7.02
CA ARG A 138 1.50 5.50 6.64
C ARG A 138 2.86 5.95 6.12
N LYS A 139 2.91 7.07 5.39
CA LYS A 139 4.12 7.59 4.73
C LYS A 139 4.52 8.93 5.35
N TYR A 140 5.79 9.29 5.21
CA TYR A 140 6.30 10.60 5.60
C TYR A 140 5.69 11.71 4.73
N GLY A 141 5.44 12.87 5.31
CA GLY A 141 4.83 14.02 4.63
C GLY A 141 3.35 13.85 4.27
N HIS A 142 2.72 12.71 4.59
CA HIS A 142 1.27 12.58 4.49
C HIS A 142 0.59 13.46 5.53
N ALA A 143 -0.46 14.14 5.10
CA ALA A 143 -1.35 14.93 5.93
C ALA A 143 -2.73 14.28 6.02
N MET A 144 -3.37 14.37 7.18
CA MET A 144 -4.73 13.91 7.43
C MET A 144 -5.46 14.95 8.27
N PHE A 145 -6.73 15.17 7.98
CA PHE A 145 -7.63 15.93 8.86
C PHE A 145 -8.22 14.97 9.89
N LEU A 146 -8.17 15.35 11.17
CA LEU A 146 -8.77 14.61 12.27
C LEU A 146 -9.73 15.53 13.02
N GLU A 147 -10.90 15.00 13.35
CA GLU A 147 -11.83 15.67 14.24
C GLU A 147 -11.28 15.72 15.67
N ASP A 148 -11.68 16.77 16.39
CA ASP A 148 -11.36 16.94 17.80
C ASP A 148 -12.19 15.97 18.67
N THR A 149 -11.73 14.73 18.79
CA THR A 149 -12.31 13.71 19.67
C THR A 149 -11.32 13.27 20.74
N LEU A 150 -11.81 12.75 21.86
CA LEU A 150 -10.95 12.21 22.92
C LEU A 150 -10.03 11.10 22.40
N GLU A 151 -10.56 10.19 21.58
CA GLU A 151 -9.77 9.12 20.96
C GLU A 151 -8.63 9.68 20.09
N ASN A 152 -8.93 10.66 19.23
CA ASN A 152 -7.93 11.24 18.34
C ASN A 152 -6.85 11.98 19.13
N ARG A 153 -7.23 12.70 20.19
CA ARG A 153 -6.29 13.37 21.08
C ARG A 153 -5.38 12.38 21.82
N GLU A 154 -5.90 11.24 22.26
CA GLU A 154 -5.08 10.17 22.84
C GLU A 154 -4.07 9.60 21.84
N LEU A 155 -4.51 9.38 20.59
CA LEU A 155 -3.64 8.91 19.51
C LEU A 155 -2.55 9.93 19.18
N LEU A 156 -2.89 11.22 19.16
CA LEU A 156 -1.94 12.32 18.94
C LEU A 156 -0.90 12.39 20.06
N ARG A 157 -1.29 12.23 21.33
CA ARG A 157 -0.36 12.17 22.46
C ARG A 157 0.63 11.00 22.36
N ILE A 158 0.16 9.83 21.93
CA ILE A 158 1.05 8.68 21.72
C ILE A 158 2.03 8.97 20.58
N CYS A 159 1.59 9.69 19.56
CA CYS A 159 2.35 9.96 18.33
C CYS A 159 3.05 11.33 18.29
N GLU A 160 3.07 12.09 19.40
CA GLU A 160 3.49 13.49 19.46
C GLU A 160 4.88 13.72 18.84
N THR A 161 5.82 12.81 19.09
CA THR A 161 7.20 12.89 18.58
C THR A 161 7.34 12.59 17.09
N PHE A 162 6.30 12.09 16.45
CA PHE A 162 6.28 11.57 15.08
C PHE A 162 5.37 12.38 14.15
N VAL A 163 4.66 13.34 14.69
CA VAL A 163 3.58 14.02 14.00
C VAL A 163 3.61 15.49 14.37
N TYR A 164 3.46 16.35 13.38
CA TYR A 164 3.12 17.76 13.59
C TYR A 164 1.61 17.89 13.49
N TYR A 165 0.99 18.57 14.45
CA TYR A 165 -0.45 18.79 14.40
C TYR A 165 -0.82 20.18 14.92
N GLY A 166 -1.94 20.70 14.43
CA GLY A 166 -2.46 21.99 14.82
C GLY A 166 -3.81 22.27 14.16
N VAL A 167 -4.44 23.38 14.52
CA VAL A 167 -5.67 23.83 13.87
C VAL A 167 -5.28 24.58 12.59
N PRO A 168 -5.70 24.11 11.40
CA PRO A 168 -5.34 24.77 10.15
C PRO A 168 -6.15 26.06 9.95
N SER A 169 -5.59 27.02 9.21
CA SER A 169 -6.34 28.17 8.74
C SER A 169 -7.25 27.79 7.57
N PRO A 170 -8.39 28.46 7.35
CA PRO A 170 -9.28 28.18 6.21
C PRO A 170 -8.55 28.25 4.86
N LYS A 171 -7.61 29.20 4.72
CA LYS A 171 -6.76 29.32 3.53
C LYS A 171 -5.90 28.07 3.33
N ALA A 172 -5.27 27.56 4.39
CA ALA A 172 -4.45 26.35 4.32
C ALA A 172 -5.28 25.11 3.94
N ILE A 173 -6.53 25.01 4.43
CA ILE A 173 -7.45 23.93 4.05
C ILE A 173 -7.75 24.01 2.55
N SER A 174 -8.12 25.20 2.05
CA SER A 174 -8.40 25.43 0.63
C SER A 174 -7.18 25.12 -0.25
N ASP A 175 -5.99 25.59 0.14
CA ASP A 175 -4.74 25.32 -0.58
C ASP A 175 -4.42 23.83 -0.65
N LEU A 176 -4.58 23.10 0.47
CA LEU A 176 -4.36 21.65 0.52
C LEU A 176 -5.34 20.90 -0.38
N LEU A 177 -6.62 21.28 -0.34
CA LEU A 177 -7.66 20.64 -1.13
C LEU A 177 -7.38 20.82 -2.63
N HIS A 178 -7.11 22.05 -3.07
CA HIS A 178 -6.89 22.34 -4.49
C HIS A 178 -5.55 21.81 -5.03
N LYS A 179 -4.48 21.80 -4.22
CA LYS A 179 -3.13 21.44 -4.70
C LYS A 179 -2.78 19.97 -4.49
N LYS A 180 -3.37 19.31 -3.49
CA LYS A 180 -2.89 18.00 -2.99
C LYS A 180 -4.00 16.99 -2.74
N ALA A 181 -5.28 17.33 -2.89
CA ALA A 181 -6.32 16.31 -2.79
C ALA A 181 -6.21 15.33 -3.96
N TYR A 182 -6.12 14.05 -3.63
CA TYR A 182 -6.30 12.97 -4.58
C TYR A 182 -7.70 12.42 -4.36
N ILE A 183 -8.53 12.48 -5.40
CA ILE A 183 -9.87 11.85 -5.44
C ILE A 183 -9.69 10.36 -5.71
#